data_AF-A0A1D9IZK7-F1
#
_entry.id   AF-A0A1D9IZK7-F1
#
_cell.length_a   1.000
_cell.length_b   1.000
_cell.length_c   1.000
_cell.angle_alpha   90.00
_cell.angle_beta   90.00
_cell.angle_gamma   90.00
#
_symmetry.space_group_name_H-M   'P 1'
#
loop_
_entity.id
_entity.type
_entity.pdbx_description
1 polymer ?
#
loop_
_entity_poly.entity_id
_entity_poly.type
_entity_poly.pdbx_seq_one_letter_code
_entity_poly.pdbx_strand_id
1 'polypeptide(L)'
;KQNYTLLLQKIREKLDAAGTTDNKKYLLTIASGAGPTYVANTELGNMAKYLDWINIMTYDFNGGWQTINAHNAPLYADPAATAAGVPNADTF
;
A
#
# COMPACT_ATOMS: atom_id res chain seq x y z
N LYS A 1 -8.74 -11.55 1.67
CA LYS A 1 -7.26 -11.55 1.46
C LYS A 1 -6.88 -12.17 0.10
N GLN A 2 -7.21 -13.44 -0.15
CA GLN A 2 -6.79 -14.23 -1.32
C GLN A 2 -7.36 -13.74 -2.65
N ASN A 3 -8.62 -13.30 -2.68
CA ASN A 3 -9.24 -12.81 -3.92
C ASN A 3 -8.51 -11.62 -4.54
N TYR A 4 -7.86 -10.79 -3.73
CA TYR A 4 -7.07 -9.68 -4.26
C TYR A 4 -5.82 -10.18 -4.99
N THR A 5 -5.14 -11.18 -4.44
CA THR A 5 -4.03 -11.88 -5.10
C THR A 5 -4.47 -12.52 -6.42
N LEU A 6 -5.60 -13.22 -6.43
CA LEU A 6 -6.16 -13.84 -7.65
C LEU A 6 -6.54 -12.79 -8.69
N LEU A 7 -7.06 -11.63 -8.27
CA LEU A 7 -7.34 -10.52 -9.17
C LEU A 7 -6.06 -10.00 -9.82
N LEU A 8 -5.00 -9.74 -9.04
CA LEU A 8 -3.73 -9.25 -9.56
C LEU A 8 -3.06 -10.25 -10.51
N GLN A 9 -3.10 -11.55 -10.16
CA GLN A 9 -2.68 -12.62 -11.04
C GLN A 9 -3.43 -12.55 -12.37
N LYS A 10 -4.77 -12.44 -12.32
CA LYS A 10 -5.58 -12.46 -13.54
C LYS A 10 -5.35 -11.23 -14.42
N ILE A 11 -5.13 -10.06 -13.81
CA ILE A 11 -4.79 -8.85 -14.56
C ILE A 11 -3.42 -9.00 -15.22
N ARG A 12 -2.41 -9.49 -14.50
CA ARG A 12 -1.07 -9.75 -15.06
C ARG A 12 -1.13 -10.68 -16.27
N GLU A 13 -1.84 -11.81 -16.15
CA GLU A 13 -2.08 -12.75 -17.26
C GLU A 13 -2.66 -12.06 -18.51
N LYS A 14 -3.64 -11.15 -18.32
CA LYS A 14 -4.28 -10.44 -19.44
C LYS A 14 -3.39 -9.35 -20.02
N LEU A 15 -2.65 -8.63 -19.19
CA LEU A 15 -1.69 -7.62 -19.63
C LEU A 15 -0.50 -8.23 -20.38
N ASP A 16 -0.05 -9.44 -20.01
CA ASP A 16 0.99 -10.17 -20.74
C ASP A 16 0.52 -10.62 -22.12
N ALA A 17 -0.69 -11.17 -22.20
CA ALA A 17 -1.27 -11.58 -23.48
C ALA A 17 -1.47 -10.39 -24.43
N ALA A 18 -1.99 -9.27 -23.92
CA ALA A 18 -2.13 -8.03 -24.68
C ALA A 18 -0.76 -7.48 -25.09
N GLY A 19 0.21 -7.48 -24.16
CA GLY A 19 1.56 -6.98 -24.44
C GLY A 19 2.32 -7.77 -25.51
N THR A 20 2.07 -9.08 -25.58
CA THR A 20 2.61 -9.94 -26.66
C THR A 20 2.01 -9.55 -28.01
N THR A 21 0.70 -9.32 -28.08
CA THR A 21 0.01 -8.92 -29.31
C THR A 21 0.47 -7.55 -29.80
N ASP A 22 0.65 -6.62 -28.86
CA ASP A 22 0.99 -5.22 -29.16
C ASP A 22 2.49 -4.97 -29.26
N ASN A 23 3.32 -5.99 -29.03
CA ASN A 23 4.78 -5.89 -28.92
C ASN A 23 5.24 -4.80 -27.92
N LYS A 24 4.62 -4.74 -26.74
CA LYS A 24 4.99 -3.79 -25.67
C LYS A 24 4.68 -4.34 -24.27
N LYS A 25 5.42 -3.89 -23.26
CA LYS A 25 5.14 -4.25 -21.86
C LYS A 25 4.08 -3.33 -21.26
N TYR A 26 3.02 -3.91 -20.72
CA TYR A 26 2.05 -3.22 -19.87
C TYR A 26 2.40 -3.38 -18.40
N LEU A 27 2.39 -2.25 -17.68
CA LEU A 27 2.69 -2.20 -16.26
C LEU A 27 1.45 -2.52 -15.42
N LEU A 28 1.66 -3.24 -14.32
CA LEU A 28 0.66 -3.45 -13.28
C LEU A 28 1.20 -2.95 -11.94
N THR A 29 0.54 -1.95 -11.38
CA THR A 29 0.93 -1.33 -10.11
C THR A 29 -0.30 -1.16 -9.22
N ILE A 30 -0.08 -0.95 -7.92
CA ILE A 30 -1.15 -0.64 -6.96
C ILE A 30 -0.76 0.53 -6.08
N ALA A 31 -1.78 1.13 -5.44
CA ALA A 31 -1.60 1.93 -4.23
C ALA A 31 -1.87 1.02 -3.01
N SER A 32 -0.94 0.97 -2.06
CA SER A 32 -1.09 0.17 -0.83
C SER A 32 -1.21 1.06 0.41
N GLY A 33 -1.94 0.60 1.42
CA GLY A 33 -1.89 1.22 2.74
C GLY A 33 -0.52 1.06 3.38
N ALA A 34 -0.15 2.01 4.24
CA ALA A 34 1.13 2.02 4.97
C ALA A 34 1.05 1.44 6.39
N GLY A 35 -0.14 1.03 6.85
CA GLY A 35 -0.39 0.52 8.21
C GLY A 35 -0.49 -1.01 8.32
N PRO A 36 -0.33 -1.57 9.54
CA PRO A 36 -0.34 -3.01 9.80
C PRO A 36 -1.69 -3.65 9.48
N THR A 37 -2.80 -2.90 9.59
CA THR A 37 -4.12 -3.38 9.14
C THR A 37 -4.11 -3.79 7.66
N TYR A 38 -3.45 -3.02 6.78
CA TYR A 38 -3.33 -3.38 5.35
C TYR A 38 -2.47 -4.64 5.18
N VAL A 39 -1.34 -4.73 5.88
CA VAL A 39 -0.42 -5.88 5.86
C VAL A 39 -1.13 -7.16 6.32
N ALA A 40 -1.91 -7.07 7.40
CA ALA A 40 -2.68 -8.19 7.94
C ALA A 40 -3.73 -8.71 6.94
N ASN A 41 -4.33 -7.82 6.15
CA ASN A 41 -5.44 -8.14 5.24
C ASN A 41 -5.02 -8.44 3.78
N THR A 42 -3.74 -8.30 3.43
CA THR A 42 -3.21 -8.49 2.06
C THR A 42 -2.02 -9.46 2.01
N GLU A 43 -1.89 -10.22 0.92
CA GLU A 43 -0.83 -11.23 0.77
C GLU A 43 0.40 -10.60 0.08
N LEU A 44 1.01 -9.57 0.69
CA LEU A 44 2.06 -8.75 0.07
C LEU A 44 3.11 -9.57 -0.71
N GLY A 45 3.64 -10.65 -0.10
CA GLY A 45 4.63 -11.52 -0.75
C GLY A 45 4.09 -12.31 -1.96
N ASN A 46 2.81 -12.68 -1.98
CA ASN A 46 2.19 -13.33 -3.14
C ASN A 46 1.78 -12.31 -4.20
N MET A 47 1.26 -11.16 -3.78
CA MET A 47 0.84 -10.08 -4.68
C MET A 47 2.02 -9.46 -5.43
N ALA A 48 3.16 -9.27 -4.76
CA ALA A 48 4.37 -8.67 -5.35
C ALA A 48 4.90 -9.44 -6.58
N LYS A 49 4.58 -10.73 -6.72
CA LYS A 49 4.95 -11.55 -7.89
C LYS A 49 4.27 -11.09 -9.18
N TYR A 50 3.14 -10.39 -9.08
CA TYR A 50 2.34 -9.97 -10.22
C TYR A 50 2.47 -8.47 -10.54
N LEU A 51 3.12 -7.71 -9.65
CA LEU A 51 3.20 -6.26 -9.73
C LEU A 51 4.59 -5.85 -10.20
N ASP A 52 4.66 -4.79 -11.01
CA ASP A 52 5.92 -4.16 -11.36
C ASP A 52 6.48 -3.35 -10.18
N TRP A 53 5.61 -2.65 -9.44
CA TRP A 53 5.93 -2.05 -8.15
C TRP A 53 4.66 -1.70 -7.36
N ILE A 54 4.86 -1.30 -6.10
CA ILE A 54 3.82 -0.87 -5.17
C ILE A 54 4.08 0.58 -4.79
N ASN A 55 3.10 1.46 -5.01
CA ASN A 55 3.13 2.82 -4.49
C ASN A 55 2.53 2.80 -3.08
N ILE A 56 3.39 2.83 -2.06
CA ILE A 56 2.94 2.85 -0.67
C ILE A 56 2.42 4.25 -0.37
N MET A 57 1.17 4.36 0.09
CA MET A 57 0.55 5.63 0.45
C MET A 57 1.09 6.10 1.82
N THR A 58 2.34 6.58 1.84
CA THR A 58 3.04 7.06 3.04
C THR A 58 2.59 8.47 3.43
N TYR A 59 1.28 8.65 3.58
CA TYR A 59 0.57 9.86 3.94
C TYR A 59 -0.78 9.47 4.56
N ASP A 60 -1.57 10.45 4.97
CA ASP A 60 -2.84 10.25 5.69
C ASP A 60 -2.65 9.52 7.03
N PHE A 61 -1.48 9.68 7.66
CA PHE A 61 -1.23 9.14 8.99
C PHE A 61 -1.97 9.92 10.08
N ASN A 62 -2.23 11.22 9.84
CA ASN A 62 -2.86 12.10 10.82
C ASN A 62 -3.79 13.08 10.08
N GLY A 63 -5.00 13.30 10.61
CA GLY A 63 -5.98 14.18 9.97
C GLY A 63 -7.17 14.50 10.88
N GLY A 64 -8.22 15.07 10.30
CA GLY A 64 -9.38 15.61 11.05
C GLY A 64 -10.25 14.56 11.77
N TRP A 65 -9.96 13.27 11.63
CA TRP A 65 -10.66 12.17 12.30
C TRP A 65 -10.17 11.92 13.74
N GLN A 66 -9.11 12.60 14.18
CA GLN A 66 -8.59 12.55 15.56
C GLN A 66 -8.53 13.95 16.18
N THR A 67 -8.32 14.01 17.50
CA THR A 67 -8.29 15.27 18.27
C THR A 67 -6.89 15.86 18.46
N ILE A 68 -5.84 15.10 18.13
CA ILE A 68 -4.44 15.50 18.29
C ILE A 68 -3.84 15.83 16.93
N ASN A 69 -3.26 17.02 16.80
CA ASN A 69 -2.57 17.43 15.59
C ASN A 69 -1.19 16.76 15.49
N ALA A 70 -0.83 16.30 14.29
CA ALA A 70 0.48 15.73 14.00
C ALA A 70 0.79 15.81 12.49
N HIS A 71 2.01 15.45 12.10
CA HIS A 71 2.42 15.46 10.70
C HIS A 71 1.63 14.45 9.85
N ASN A 72 1.07 14.88 8.72
CA ASN A 72 0.33 13.99 7.82
C ASN A 72 1.22 12.91 7.19
N ALA A 73 2.47 13.25 6.87
CA ALA A 73 3.43 12.39 6.16
C ALA A 73 4.84 12.58 6.73
N PRO A 74 5.12 12.19 8.00
CA PRO A 74 6.45 12.31 8.57
C PRO A 74 7.38 11.26 7.94
N LEU A 75 8.60 11.68 7.58
CA LEU A 75 9.62 10.77 7.05
C LEU A 75 10.18 9.84 8.14
N TYR A 76 10.22 10.33 9.38
CA TYR A 76 10.71 9.60 10.56
C TYR A 76 9.70 9.72 11.69
N ALA A 77 9.76 8.79 12.65
CA ALA A 77 8.96 8.90 13.86
C ALA A 77 9.27 10.21 14.60
N ASP A 78 8.23 10.94 14.98
CA ASP A 78 8.36 12.15 15.78
C ASP A 78 8.24 11.82 17.28
N PRO A 79 9.31 12.02 18.08
CA PRO A 79 9.25 11.81 19.52
C PRO A 79 8.21 12.69 20.22
N ALA A 80 7.94 13.90 19.72
CA ALA A 80 6.96 14.81 20.30
C ALA A 80 5.53 14.31 20.05
N ALA A 81 5.23 13.83 18.84
CA ALA A 81 3.96 13.15 18.54
C ALA A 81 3.75 11.93 19.45
N THR A 82 4.79 11.13 19.67
CA THR A 82 4.74 9.96 20.56
C THR A 82 4.45 10.38 22.01
N ALA A 83 5.15 11.39 22.52
CA ALA A 83 4.94 11.93 23.85
C ALA A 83 3.55 12.56 24.02
N ALA A 84 2.98 13.10 22.96
CA ALA A 84 1.62 13.64 22.91
C ALA A 84 0.53 12.56 22.80
N GLY A 85 0.89 11.28 22.64
CA GLY A 85 -0.06 10.17 22.53
C GLY A 85 -0.70 10.03 21.15
N VAL A 86 -0.05 10.54 20.10
CA VAL A 86 -0.48 10.30 18.71
C VAL A 86 -0.37 8.80 18.41
N PRO A 87 -1.41 8.16 17.84
CA PRO A 87 -1.33 6.77 17.41
C PRO A 87 -0.10 6.54 16.52
N ASN A 88 0.62 5.45 16.75
CA ASN A 88 1.83 5.12 16.02
C ASN A 88 1.57 4.00 14.99
N ALA A 89 2.60 3.70 14.19
CA ALA A 89 2.59 2.65 13.16
C ALA A 89 2.00 1.31 13.62
N ASP A 90 2.13 0.93 14.89
CA ASP A 90 1.62 -0.35 15.40
C ASP A 90 0.11 -0.35 15.67
N THR A 91 -0.49 0.84 15.72
CA THR A 91 -1.91 1.07 16.07
C THR A 91 -2.79 1.51 14.90
N PHE A 92 -2.23 1.73 13.71
CA PHE A 92 -2.96 2.12 12.49
C PHE A 92 -3.59 0.94 11.72
#